data_AF-A0AAA9TXP0-F1
#
_entry.id   AF-A0AAA9TXP0-F1
#
_cell.length_a   1.000
_cell.length_b   1.000
_cell.length_c   1.000
_cell.angle_alpha   90.00
_cell.angle_beta   90.00
_cell.angle_gamma   90.00
#
_symmetry.space_group_name_H-M   'P 1'
#
loop_
_entity.id
_entity.type
_entity.pdbx_description
1 polymer ?
#
loop_
_entity_poly.entity_id
_entity_poly.type
_entity_poly.pdbx_seq_one_letter_code
_entity_poly.pdbx_strand_id
1 'polypeptide(L)'
;MHKGWKKYCGQKPLNEASMDEYLGSLGLFRKLTAKDASCLFRAISEQLFCSQVHHLEIRKACVSYMRENQQTFESESAGQLEIRALSLIYKEAVMV
;
A
#
# COMPACT_ATOMS: atom_id res chain seq x y z
N MET A 1 -13.88 -9.38 -29.32
CA MET A 1 -12.55 -10.04 -29.21
C MET A 1 -12.07 -9.91 -27.78
N HIS A 2 -12.34 -10.89 -26.93
CA HIS A 2 -11.91 -10.89 -25.53
C HIS A 2 -10.44 -11.34 -25.47
N LYS A 3 -9.53 -10.43 -25.12
CA LYS A 3 -8.12 -10.76 -24.93
C LYS A 3 -7.98 -11.57 -23.64
N GLY A 4 -7.68 -12.85 -23.79
CA GLY A 4 -7.36 -13.74 -22.68
C GLY A 4 -6.07 -13.32 -22.01
N TRP A 5 -6.14 -12.95 -20.73
CA TRP A 5 -4.95 -12.86 -19.89
C TRP A 5 -4.54 -14.27 -19.47
N LYS A 6 -3.30 -14.62 -19.84
CA LYS A 6 -2.65 -15.88 -19.49
C LYS A 6 -2.67 -16.08 -17.97
N LYS A 7 -3.12 -17.27 -17.56
CA LYS A 7 -3.09 -17.74 -16.19
C LYS A 7 -1.63 -17.92 -15.75
N TYR A 8 -1.17 -17.09 -14.82
CA TYR A 8 -0.02 -17.42 -14.00
C TYR A 8 -0.45 -18.50 -13.01
N CYS A 9 -0.15 -19.75 -13.34
CA CYS A 9 -0.36 -20.90 -12.46
C CYS A 9 0.79 -20.98 -11.45
N GLY A 10 0.74 -20.12 -10.44
CA GLY A 10 1.18 -20.48 -9.09
C GLY A 10 -0.10 -20.59 -8.28
N GLN A 11 -0.31 -21.68 -7.55
CA GLN A 11 -1.50 -21.81 -6.70
C GLN A 11 -1.51 -20.62 -5.73
N LYS A 12 -2.38 -19.63 -5.99
CA LYS A 12 -2.61 -18.55 -5.03
C LYS A 12 -3.15 -19.22 -3.76
N PRO A 13 -2.64 -18.87 -2.57
CA PRO A 13 -3.20 -19.41 -1.34
C PRO A 13 -4.71 -19.09 -1.32
N LEU A 14 -5.51 -20.02 -0.80
CA LEU A 14 -6.99 -19.93 -0.81
C LEU A 14 -7.50 -18.56 -0.33
N ASN A 15 -6.80 -17.96 0.64
CA ASN A 15 -7.11 -16.65 1.19
C ASN A 15 -6.91 -15.48 0.21
N GLU A 16 -5.95 -15.55 -0.72
CA GLU A 16 -5.77 -14.51 -1.73
C GLU A 16 -6.87 -14.57 -2.81
N ALA A 17 -7.33 -15.79 -3.13
CA ALA A 17 -8.39 -15.98 -4.13
C ALA A 17 -9.75 -15.48 -3.64
N SER A 18 -10.11 -15.76 -2.38
CA SER A 18 -11.34 -15.26 -1.78
C SER A 18 -11.35 -13.73 -1.64
N MET A 19 -10.22 -13.11 -1.31
CA MET A 19 -10.09 -11.65 -1.31
C MET A 19 -10.23 -11.05 -2.71
N ASP A 20 -9.60 -11.66 -3.72
CA ASP A 20 -9.72 -11.20 -5.11
C ASP A 20 -11.19 -11.30 -5.60
N GLU A 21 -11.93 -12.35 -5.20
CA GLU A 21 -13.36 -12.51 -5.50
C GLU A 21 -14.22 -11.45 -4.81
N TYR A 22 -13.99 -11.18 -3.52
CA TYR A 22 -14.69 -10.13 -2.79
C TYR A 22 -14.46 -8.76 -3.41
N LEU A 23 -13.22 -8.40 -3.72
CA LEU A 23 -12.91 -7.15 -4.42
C LEU A 23 -13.60 -7.08 -5.77
N GLY A 24 -13.60 -8.18 -6.52
CA GLY A 24 -14.32 -8.29 -7.80
C GLY A 24 -15.82 -8.02 -7.67
N SER A 25 -16.45 -8.49 -6.59
CA SER A 25 -17.88 -8.21 -6.32
C SER A 25 -18.18 -6.72 -6.09
N LEU A 26 -17.18 -5.95 -5.63
CA LEU A 26 -17.25 -4.50 -5.46
C LEU A 26 -16.85 -3.72 -6.73
N GLY A 27 -16.49 -4.39 -7.82
CA GLY A 27 -15.92 -3.77 -9.01
C GLY A 27 -14.47 -3.28 -8.82
N LEU A 28 -13.80 -3.76 -7.77
CA LEU A 28 -12.41 -3.43 -7.43
C LEU A 28 -11.47 -4.57 -7.84
N PHE A 29 -10.17 -4.29 -7.86
CA PHE A 29 -9.15 -5.29 -8.07
C PHE A 29 -7.92 -5.01 -7.20
N ARG A 30 -7.20 -6.07 -6.83
CA ARG A 30 -5.94 -5.95 -6.10
C ARG A 30 -4.80 -5.65 -7.06
N LYS A 31 -4.13 -4.52 -6.89
CA LYS A 31 -2.88 -4.22 -7.59
C LYS A 31 -1.70 -4.86 -6.85
N LEU A 32 -0.89 -5.63 -7.57
CA LEU A 32 0.27 -6.31 -6.98
C LEU A 32 1.39 -5.31 -6.69
N THR A 33 1.93 -5.38 -5.48
CA THR A 33 3.17 -4.71 -5.08
C THR A 33 4.27 -5.76 -4.84
N ALA A 34 5.52 -5.35 -4.94
CA ALA A 34 6.63 -6.23 -4.57
C ALA A 34 6.52 -6.62 -3.08
N LYS A 35 6.68 -7.92 -2.78
CA LYS A 35 6.67 -8.46 -1.41
C LYS A 35 8.04 -8.23 -0.74
N ASP A 36 8.45 -6.97 -0.62
CA ASP A 36 9.71 -6.53 -0.02
C ASP A 36 9.49 -5.65 1.24
N ALA A 37 10.57 -5.28 1.93
CA ALA A 37 10.51 -4.42 3.12
C ALA A 37 10.03 -2.98 2.85
N SER A 38 9.73 -2.63 1.59
CA SER A 38 9.17 -1.33 1.19
C SER A 38 7.74 -1.45 0.67
N CYS A 39 7.09 -2.60 0.83
CA CYS A 39 5.77 -2.89 0.25
C CYS A 39 4.70 -1.86 0.64
N LEU A 40 4.71 -1.35 1.88
CA LEU A 40 3.83 -0.27 2.33
C LEU A 40 4.02 0.98 1.47
N PHE A 41 5.25 1.49 1.37
CA PHE A 41 5.55 2.69 0.60
C PHE A 41 5.32 2.51 -0.91
N ARG A 42 5.48 1.29 -1.43
CA ARG A 42 5.13 0.95 -2.82
C ARG A 42 3.62 1.03 -3.05
N ALA A 43 2.81 0.55 -2.11
CA ALA A 43 1.35 0.66 -2.20
C ALA A 43 0.90 2.12 -2.18
N ILE A 44 1.49 2.95 -1.31
CA ILE A 44 1.20 4.39 -1.26
C ILE A 44 1.66 5.10 -2.54
N SER A 45 2.86 4.79 -3.03
CA SER A 45 3.36 5.34 -4.31
C SER A 45 2.42 5.04 -5.46
N GLU A 46 1.89 3.82 -5.49
CA GLU A 46 0.93 3.39 -6.49
C GLU A 46 -0.39 4.17 -6.41
N GLN A 47 -0.90 4.44 -5.20
CA GLN A 47 -2.12 5.23 -4.99
C GLN A 47 -1.93 6.71 -5.37
N LEU A 48 -0.79 7.29 -5.03
CA LEU A 48 -0.51 8.72 -5.28
C LEU A 48 -0.10 9.03 -6.72
N PHE A 49 0.68 8.15 -7.34
CA PHE A 49 1.39 8.43 -8.59
C PHE A 49 1.12 7.43 -9.71
N CYS A 50 0.22 6.45 -9.49
CA CYS A 50 0.01 5.31 -10.40
C CYS A 50 1.32 4.58 -10.77
N SER A 51 2.32 4.64 -9.88
CA SER A 51 3.66 4.10 -10.09
C SER A 51 4.33 3.78 -8.76
N GLN A 52 5.05 2.66 -8.66
CA GLN A 52 5.76 2.26 -7.43
C GLN A 52 7.16 2.88 -7.27
N VAL A 53 7.64 3.64 -8.26
CA VAL A 53 9.05 4.09 -8.32
C VAL A 53 9.41 5.12 -7.25
N HIS A 54 8.43 5.83 -6.70
CA HIS A 54 8.63 6.90 -5.71
C HIS A 54 8.66 6.39 -4.26
N HIS A 55 8.62 5.06 -4.04
CA HIS A 55 8.54 4.46 -2.70
C HIS A 55 9.67 4.91 -1.75
N LEU A 56 10.87 5.18 -2.26
CA LEU A 56 12.00 5.67 -1.44
C LEU A 56 11.79 7.11 -0.97
N GLU A 57 11.29 7.98 -1.85
CA GLU A 57 11.03 9.38 -1.50
C GLU A 57 9.86 9.50 -0.52
N ILE A 58 8.82 8.68 -0.69
CA ILE A 58 7.70 8.58 0.25
C ILE A 58 8.21 8.11 1.62
N ARG A 59 9.08 7.09 1.66
CA ARG A 59 9.68 6.62 2.92
C ARG A 59 10.49 7.71 3.61
N LYS A 60 11.32 8.45 2.86
CA LYS A 60 12.09 9.57 3.41
C LYS A 60 11.16 10.63 4.00
N ALA A 61 10.14 11.05 3.27
CA ALA A 61 9.16 12.02 3.74
C ALA A 61 8.45 11.55 5.02
N CYS A 62 8.04 10.28 5.06
CA CYS A 62 7.43 9.66 6.24
C CYS A 62 8.35 9.72 7.46
N VAL A 63 9.62 9.31 7.32
CA VAL A 63 10.58 9.31 8.43
C VAL A 63 10.92 10.72 8.90
N SER A 64 11.09 11.67 7.97
CA SER A 64 11.32 13.08 8.33
C SER A 64 10.14 13.64 9.12
N TYR A 65 8.91 13.41 8.66
CA TYR A 65 7.72 13.87 9.35
C TYR A 65 7.58 13.27 10.76
N MET A 66 7.81 11.96 10.92
CA MET A 66 7.79 11.32 12.23
C MET A 66 8.86 11.88 13.17
N ARG A 67 10.04 12.20 12.63
CA ARG A 67 11.14 12.80 13.42
C ARG A 67 10.82 14.23 13.86
N GLU A 68 10.20 15.02 12.99
CA GLU A 68 9.81 16.40 13.29
C GLU A 68 8.62 16.47 14.28
N ASN A 69 7.79 15.42 14.31
CA ASN A 69 6.57 15.37 15.13
C ASN A 69 6.62 14.24 16.18
N GLN A 70 7.79 13.94 16.74
CA GLN A 70 7.98 12.80 17.67
C GLN A 70 6.93 12.76 18.78
N GLN A 71 6.61 13.90 19.38
CA GLN A 71 5.60 14.03 20.45
C GLN A 71 4.20 13.58 20.03
N THR A 72 3.85 13.72 18.74
CA THR A 72 2.55 13.26 18.20
C THR A 72 2.44 11.74 18.15
N PHE A 73 3.58 11.04 18.17
CA PHE A 73 3.67 9.59 17.98
C PHE A 73 4.09 8.82 19.23
N GLU A 74 4.35 9.49 20.36
CA GLU A 74 4.86 8.86 21.60
C GLU A 74 3.93 7.77 22.16
N SER A 75 2.61 7.90 21.95
CA SER A 75 1.61 6.94 22.42
C SER A 75 1.25 5.86 21.39
N GLU A 76 1.80 5.94 20.19
CA GLU A 76 1.37 5.10 19.07
C GLU A 76 2.15 3.78 19.04
N SER A 77 1.45 2.68 18.73
CA SER A 77 2.08 1.38 18.63
C SER A 77 3.03 1.32 17.42
N ALA A 78 4.18 0.66 17.56
CA ALA A 78 5.23 0.65 16.53
C ALA A 78 4.75 0.24 15.12
N GLY A 79 3.70 -0.58 15.02
CA GLY A 79 3.15 -1.04 13.74
C GLY A 79 2.18 -0.07 13.05
N GLN A 80 1.76 1.01 13.71
CA GLN A 80 0.80 1.99 13.17
C GLN A 80 1.45 3.33 12.84
N LEU A 81 2.69 3.55 13.27
CA LEU A 81 3.42 4.80 13.12
C LEU A 81 3.50 5.28 11.68
N GLU A 82 3.98 4.43 10.77
CA GLU A 82 4.14 4.80 9.37
C GLU A 82 2.80 5.06 8.71
N ILE A 83 1.79 4.21 8.96
CA ILE A 83 0.45 4.37 8.38
C ILE A 83 -0.16 5.69 8.83
N ARG A 84 -0.06 6.01 10.14
CA ARG A 84 -0.57 7.25 10.70
C ARG A 84 0.16 8.46 10.13
N ALA A 85 1.49 8.42 10.05
CA ALA A 85 2.28 9.50 9.47
C ALA A 85 1.92 9.73 7.99
N LEU A 86 1.83 8.65 7.19
CA LEU A 86 1.45 8.73 5.78
C LEU A 86 0.03 9.31 5.59
N SER A 87 -0.93 8.93 6.45
CA SER A 87 -2.27 9.50 6.46
C SER A 87 -2.29 11.01 6.77
N LEU A 88 -1.41 11.47 7.67
CA LEU A 88 -1.27 12.89 8.00
C LEU A 88 -0.59 13.69 6.88
N ILE A 89 0.41 13.12 6.21
CA ILE A 89 1.16 13.77 5.12
C ILE A 89 0.31 13.88 3.85
N TYR A 90 -0.36 12.79 3.46
CA TYR A 90 -1.04 12.66 2.16
C TYR A 90 -2.57 12.71 2.28
N LYS A 91 -3.09 13.49 3.24
CA LYS A 91 -4.53 13.64 3.56
C LYS A 91 -5.44 13.39 2.35
N GLU A 92 -6.37 12.45 2.53
CA GLU A 92 -7.40 11.99 1.56
C GLU A 92 -6.96 11.06 0.41
N ALA A 93 -5.66 10.85 0.17
CA ALA A 93 -5.23 10.03 -0.96
C ALA A 93 -4.95 8.55 -0.64
N VAL A 94 -5.07 8.15 0.63
CA VAL A 94 -4.73 6.79 1.07
C VAL A 94 -5.96 6.07 1.60
N MET A 95 -6.47 5.11 0.84
CA MET A 95 -7.40 4.09 1.34
C MET A 95 -6.57 2.85 1.68
N VAL A 96 -6.39 2.56 2.97
CA VAL A 96 -5.80 1.31 3.48
C VAL A 96 -6.91 0.30 3.74
#